data_AF-A0A8S9RUK9-F1
#
_entry.id   AF-A0A8S9RUK9-F1
#
_cell.length_a   1.000
_cell.length_b   1.000
_cell.length_c   1.000
_cell.angle_alpha   90.00
_cell.angle_beta   90.00
_cell.angle_gamma   90.00
#
_symmetry.space_group_name_H-M   'P 1'
#
loop_
_entity.id
_entity.type
_entity.pdbx_description
1 polymer ?
#
loop_
_entity_poly.entity_id
_entity_poly.type
_entity_poly.pdbx_seq_one_letter_code
_entity_poly.pdbx_strand_id
1 'polypeptide(L)'
;MYKASPNRRAILEKSKSVREKETKQTSNFFAKHLKRIYPITLQRSTSSSFSLSSISLSLSQNSTDSSATDSTSTLEQRISLALGLISSPRRRETFVPKIIPQQQDRRLYEDFKSDEPKRCNWITKKSDEVYVTFHDQQWGVPVYDDNLLFEFLAMSGMLMDYNWTEILKRKELFREAFCEFDPNLVANMGEKEITEIASNKAIMLQESRVRCIVDNARCITKVVKEFGSFSSYMWGFVDYKPIINRFKYSRNVPLRSPKAEIISKDMIKRGFRFVGPVIVHSFMQAAGLTIDHLVDCFRHGDCVSLAERPWRHI
;
A
#
# COMPACT_ATOMS: atom_id res chain seq x y z
N MET A 1 47.10 27.57 -45.52
CA MET A 1 47.52 26.60 -44.48
C MET A 1 46.82 26.93 -43.17
N TYR A 2 45.74 26.24 -42.80
CA TYR A 2 45.11 26.38 -41.49
C TYR A 2 45.26 25.07 -40.72
N LYS A 3 46.03 25.08 -39.63
CA LYS A 3 46.27 23.93 -38.74
C LYS A 3 45.06 23.78 -37.79
N ALA A 4 44.44 22.59 -37.80
CA ALA A 4 43.35 22.23 -36.90
C ALA A 4 43.87 21.94 -35.48
N SER A 5 43.17 22.47 -34.47
CA SER A 5 43.51 22.33 -33.03
C SER A 5 43.29 20.90 -32.49
N PRO A 6 44.22 20.32 -31.70
CA PRO A 6 44.14 18.91 -31.26
C PRO A 6 43.17 18.62 -30.09
N ASN A 7 42.46 19.63 -29.56
CA ASN A 7 41.96 19.57 -28.18
C ASN A 7 40.56 18.94 -27.98
N ARG A 8 39.81 18.64 -29.05
CA ARG A 8 38.43 18.10 -28.93
C ARG A 8 38.35 16.59 -28.68
N ARG A 9 39.31 15.80 -29.18
CA ARG A 9 39.34 14.34 -28.98
C ARG A 9 39.71 13.95 -27.55
N ALA A 10 40.68 14.64 -26.96
CA ALA A 10 41.14 14.36 -25.59
C ALA A 10 40.05 14.63 -24.52
N ILE A 11 39.22 15.67 -24.70
CA ILE A 11 38.12 15.98 -23.78
C ILE A 11 37.01 14.92 -23.90
N LEU A 12 36.71 14.46 -25.12
CA LEU A 12 35.71 13.42 -25.36
C LEU A 12 36.15 12.07 -24.78
N GLU A 13 37.43 11.71 -24.93
CA GLU A 13 38.01 10.47 -24.36
C GLU A 13 38.06 10.52 -22.82
N LYS A 14 38.40 11.68 -22.25
CA LYS A 14 38.39 11.85 -20.78
C LYS A 14 36.99 11.74 -20.20
N SER A 15 35.97 12.30 -20.88
CA SER A 15 34.57 12.18 -20.46
C SER A 15 34.00 10.76 -20.57
N LYS A 16 34.39 10.00 -21.61
CA LYS A 16 34.08 8.56 -21.72
C LYS A 16 34.76 7.75 -20.61
N SER A 17 36.03 8.02 -20.33
CA SER A 17 36.80 7.33 -19.28
C SER A 17 36.20 7.52 -17.88
N VAL A 18 35.72 8.72 -17.55
CA VAL A 18 35.08 9.00 -16.25
C VAL A 18 33.74 8.28 -16.15
N ARG A 19 32.91 8.34 -17.20
CA ARG A 19 31.61 7.66 -17.23
C ARG A 19 31.74 6.14 -17.16
N GLU A 20 32.73 5.55 -17.82
CA GLU A 20 33.01 4.10 -17.70
C GLU A 20 33.50 3.70 -16.31
N LYS A 21 34.25 4.57 -15.62
CA LYS A 21 34.70 4.32 -14.24
C LYS A 21 33.53 4.37 -13.26
N GLU A 22 32.62 5.34 -13.39
CA GLU A 22 31.41 5.42 -12.57
C GLU A 22 30.51 4.19 -12.77
N THR A 23 30.24 3.78 -14.02
CA THR A 23 29.43 2.59 -14.30
C THR A 23 30.09 1.29 -13.79
N LYS A 24 31.42 1.18 -13.87
CA LYS A 24 32.16 0.04 -13.30
C LYS A 24 32.18 0.05 -11.77
N GLN A 25 32.16 1.22 -11.15
CA GLN A 25 32.17 1.35 -9.70
C GLN A 25 30.79 1.06 -9.11
N THR A 26 29.71 1.50 -9.76
CA THR A 26 28.33 1.17 -9.37
C THR A 26 28.05 -0.32 -9.57
N SER A 27 28.31 -0.90 -10.74
CA SER A 27 28.16 -2.35 -10.99
C SER A 27 28.97 -3.21 -10.01
N ASN A 28 30.19 -2.80 -9.65
CA ASN A 28 30.97 -3.50 -8.63
C ASN A 28 30.42 -3.31 -7.21
N PHE A 29 29.83 -2.16 -6.90
CA PHE A 29 29.14 -1.92 -5.64
C PHE A 29 27.92 -2.85 -5.50
N PHE A 30 27.07 -2.91 -6.53
CA PHE A 30 25.93 -3.82 -6.61
C PHE A 30 26.35 -5.29 -6.48
N ALA A 31 27.34 -5.73 -7.27
CA ALA A 31 27.82 -7.11 -7.22
C ALA A 31 28.43 -7.49 -5.86
N LYS A 32 29.04 -6.53 -5.14
CA LYS A 32 29.56 -6.76 -3.78
C LYS A 32 28.45 -6.75 -2.74
N HIS A 33 27.45 -5.89 -2.90
CA HIS A 33 26.31 -5.78 -2.00
C HIS A 33 25.44 -7.05 -2.08
N LEU A 34 25.09 -7.50 -3.29
CA LEU A 34 24.33 -8.73 -3.53
C LEU A 34 25.05 -9.98 -2.99
N LYS A 35 26.38 -10.06 -3.17
CA LYS A 35 27.21 -11.13 -2.58
C LYS A 35 27.27 -11.10 -1.04
N ARG A 36 27.14 -9.92 -0.43
CA ARG A 36 27.12 -9.78 1.03
C ARG A 36 25.84 -10.35 1.64
N ILE A 37 24.75 -10.33 0.90
CA ILE A 37 23.42 -10.74 1.37
C ILE A 37 23.19 -12.23 1.09
N TYR A 38 23.79 -12.78 0.02
CA TYR A 38 23.55 -14.16 -0.40
C TYR A 38 24.84 -14.88 -0.85
N PRO A 39 25.48 -15.67 0.04
CA PRO A 39 26.53 -16.59 -0.39
C PRO A 39 25.89 -17.75 -1.17
N ILE A 40 25.91 -17.68 -2.50
CA ILE A 40 25.35 -18.73 -3.37
C ILE A 40 26.19 -20.00 -3.23
N THR A 41 25.61 -21.06 -2.66
CA THR A 41 25.99 -22.45 -2.97
C THR A 41 25.13 -22.94 -4.14
N LEU A 42 25.75 -22.96 -5.32
CA LEU A 42 25.12 -23.45 -6.55
C LEU A 42 25.21 -24.98 -6.57
N GLN A 43 24.12 -25.68 -6.25
CA GLN A 43 23.95 -27.08 -6.66
C GLN A 43 23.08 -27.10 -7.92
N ARG A 44 23.70 -27.60 -8.98
CA ARG A 44 23.16 -27.72 -10.34
C ARG A 44 22.15 -28.85 -10.36
N SER A 45 20.91 -28.60 -10.77
CA SER A 45 19.98 -29.65 -11.15
C SER A 45 19.14 -29.20 -12.35
N THR A 46 19.05 -30.10 -13.30
CA THR A 46 18.61 -29.95 -14.68
C THR A 46 17.08 -30.04 -14.82
N SER A 47 16.56 -29.24 -15.75
CA SER A 47 15.41 -29.49 -16.66
C SER A 47 14.09 -30.04 -16.10
N SER A 48 13.00 -29.30 -16.32
CA SER A 48 11.93 -29.73 -17.23
C SER A 48 10.93 -28.60 -17.50
N SER A 49 10.57 -28.48 -18.78
CA SER A 49 9.53 -27.62 -19.33
C SER A 49 8.14 -28.18 -19.00
N PHE A 50 7.21 -27.35 -18.51
CA PHE A 50 5.78 -27.66 -18.66
C PHE A 50 4.92 -26.43 -18.96
N SER A 51 4.03 -26.69 -19.90
CA SER A 51 3.02 -25.88 -20.58
C SER A 51 2.10 -25.05 -19.68
N LEU A 52 1.70 -23.90 -20.21
CA LEU A 52 0.67 -23.00 -19.65
C LEU A 52 -0.73 -23.53 -19.96
N SER A 53 -1.48 -23.89 -18.91
CA SER A 53 -2.94 -23.84 -18.92
C SER A 53 -3.47 -23.92 -17.50
N SER A 54 -4.47 -23.09 -17.20
CA SER A 54 -5.42 -23.19 -16.07
C SER A 54 -5.12 -22.33 -14.84
N ILE A 55 -5.65 -21.10 -14.82
CA ILE A 55 -6.23 -20.51 -13.59
C ILE A 55 -7.49 -19.73 -13.99
N SER A 56 -8.65 -20.35 -13.81
CA SER A 56 -9.93 -19.65 -13.62
C SER A 56 -10.71 -20.43 -12.57
N LEU A 57 -10.88 -19.84 -11.38
CA LEU A 57 -11.84 -20.09 -10.29
C LEU A 57 -11.27 -19.29 -9.09
N SER A 58 -11.99 -18.56 -8.24
CA SER A 58 -13.41 -18.54 -7.92
C SER A 58 -13.68 -17.30 -7.05
N LEU A 59 -14.77 -16.58 -7.31
CA LEU A 59 -15.42 -15.74 -6.30
C LEU A 59 -16.48 -16.59 -5.61
N SER A 60 -16.28 -16.83 -4.32
CA SER A 60 -17.27 -17.38 -3.41
C SER A 60 -18.23 -16.28 -2.95
N GLN A 61 -19.51 -16.41 -3.30
CA GLN A 61 -20.62 -15.84 -2.53
C GLN A 61 -21.68 -16.93 -2.38
N ASN A 62 -21.84 -17.42 -1.15
CA ASN A 62 -23.02 -18.16 -0.71
C ASN A 62 -23.99 -17.19 -0.04
N SER A 63 -25.26 -17.26 -0.43
CA SER A 63 -26.48 -17.30 0.43
C SER A 63 -27.69 -17.05 -0.48
N THR A 64 -28.33 -18.11 -0.99
CA THR A 64 -29.64 -18.65 -0.55
C THR A 64 -30.82 -17.72 -0.82
N ASP A 65 -31.58 -18.02 -1.88
CA ASP A 65 -33.04 -17.89 -1.86
C ASP A 65 -33.63 -18.91 -2.85
N SER A 66 -34.53 -19.76 -2.38
CA SER A 66 -35.42 -20.57 -3.22
C SER A 66 -36.59 -21.07 -2.37
N SER A 67 -37.71 -20.39 -2.57
CA SER A 67 -39.06 -20.83 -2.29
C SER A 67 -39.44 -22.07 -3.10
N ALA A 68 -40.07 -23.05 -2.46
CA ALA A 68 -41.42 -23.55 -2.80
C ALA A 68 -41.79 -24.81 -1.99
N THR A 69 -42.94 -24.72 -1.32
CA THR A 69 -43.95 -25.76 -1.05
C THR A 69 -43.51 -27.16 -0.56
N ASP A 70 -43.92 -27.54 0.65
CA ASP A 70 -45.04 -28.48 0.77
C ASP A 70 -45.65 -28.56 2.18
N SER A 71 -46.93 -28.90 2.18
CA SER A 71 -47.85 -29.07 3.30
C SER A 71 -47.43 -30.13 4.32
N THR A 72 -47.67 -29.87 5.61
CA THR A 72 -48.51 -30.71 6.51
C THR A 72 -48.50 -30.15 7.93
N SER A 73 -49.70 -29.93 8.45
CA SER A 73 -49.99 -29.51 9.81
C SER A 73 -49.66 -30.60 10.82
N THR A 74 -48.75 -30.36 11.75
CA THR A 74 -48.53 -31.26 12.90
C THR A 74 -49.25 -30.74 14.15
N LEU A 75 -49.89 -31.70 14.81
CA LEU A 75 -50.82 -31.64 15.92
C LEU A 75 -50.26 -30.99 17.21
N GLU A 76 -48.98 -30.63 17.26
CA GLU A 76 -48.31 -30.11 18.46
C GLU A 76 -48.45 -28.59 18.69
N GLN A 77 -48.83 -27.82 17.66
CA GLN A 77 -49.05 -26.38 17.83
C GLN A 77 -50.43 -26.02 18.41
N ARG A 78 -51.33 -27.00 18.58
CA ARG A 78 -52.68 -26.78 19.15
C ARG A 78 -52.76 -26.99 20.66
N ILE A 79 -51.69 -27.48 21.31
CA ILE A 79 -51.70 -27.80 22.75
C ILE A 79 -51.17 -26.64 23.61
N SER A 80 -50.31 -25.75 23.08
CA SER A 80 -49.76 -24.64 23.89
C SER A 80 -50.65 -23.40 23.99
N LEU A 81 -51.73 -23.32 23.21
CA LEU A 81 -52.69 -22.20 23.24
C LEU A 81 -53.89 -22.44 24.18
N ALA A 82 -53.95 -23.58 24.88
CA ALA A 82 -55.09 -24.01 25.69
C ALA A 82 -54.90 -23.89 27.21
N LEU A 83 -53.81 -23.28 27.72
CA LEU A 83 -53.60 -23.05 29.16
C LEU A 83 -53.73 -21.57 29.58
N GLY A 84 -54.25 -20.72 28.70
CA GLY A 84 -54.41 -19.28 28.92
C GLY A 84 -55.76 -18.82 29.48
N LEU A 85 -56.63 -19.71 30.00
CA LEU A 85 -57.99 -19.34 30.42
C LEU A 85 -58.49 -20.07 31.68
N ILE A 86 -57.91 -19.77 32.86
CA ILE A 86 -58.63 -19.90 34.13
C ILE A 86 -58.29 -18.70 35.04
N SER A 87 -59.34 -18.00 35.43
CA SER A 87 -59.39 -16.68 36.06
C SER A 87 -59.07 -16.64 37.57
N SER A 88 -58.65 -15.45 38.04
CA SER A 88 -58.53 -14.94 39.44
C SER A 88 -59.88 -14.92 40.22
N PRO A 89 -60.01 -14.67 41.57
CA PRO A 89 -59.39 -13.55 42.32
C PRO A 89 -59.07 -13.66 43.85
N ARG A 90 -58.18 -12.74 44.32
CA ARG A 90 -58.06 -12.04 45.64
C ARG A 90 -58.10 -12.80 47.00
N ARG A 91 -57.08 -12.53 47.84
CA ARG A 91 -57.24 -11.81 49.14
C ARG A 91 -55.93 -11.17 49.63
N ARG A 92 -56.06 -9.99 50.26
CA ARG A 92 -55.01 -9.16 50.91
C ARG A 92 -54.47 -9.82 52.18
N GLU A 93 -53.19 -9.60 52.48
CA GLU A 93 -52.73 -9.32 53.84
C GLU A 93 -51.44 -8.48 53.83
N THR A 94 -51.42 -7.47 54.69
CA THR A 94 -50.36 -6.47 54.88
C THR A 94 -49.29 -7.02 55.81
N PHE A 95 -48.01 -6.96 55.41
CA PHE A 95 -46.89 -7.19 56.32
C PHE A 95 -45.80 -6.13 56.13
N VAL A 96 -45.41 -5.53 57.27
CA VAL A 96 -44.44 -4.45 57.43
C VAL A 96 -43.01 -4.96 57.21
N PRO A 97 -42.10 -4.20 56.58
CA PRO A 97 -40.80 -4.72 56.17
C PRO A 97 -39.83 -4.83 57.35
N LYS A 98 -39.17 -5.99 57.48
CA LYS A 98 -38.03 -6.21 58.38
C LYS A 98 -36.75 -6.06 57.57
N ILE A 99 -35.97 -5.03 57.88
CA ILE A 99 -34.67 -4.72 57.28
C ILE A 99 -33.69 -5.85 57.64
N ILE A 100 -33.15 -6.53 56.64
CA ILE A 100 -31.94 -7.36 56.72
C ILE A 100 -31.02 -6.89 55.59
N PRO A 101 -29.82 -6.37 55.87
CA PRO A 101 -28.89 -5.95 54.84
C PRO A 101 -28.04 -7.14 54.39
N GLN A 102 -28.28 -7.63 53.17
CA GLN A 102 -27.34 -8.55 52.51
C GLN A 102 -27.05 -8.08 51.09
N GLN A 103 -25.90 -7.39 51.01
CA GLN A 103 -24.93 -7.39 49.93
C GLN A 103 -25.50 -7.33 48.50
N GLN A 104 -25.55 -6.09 47.98
CA GLN A 104 -25.50 -5.84 46.56
C GLN A 104 -24.25 -6.50 45.99
N ASP A 105 -24.46 -7.62 45.30
CA ASP A 105 -23.50 -8.16 44.35
C ASP A 105 -23.46 -7.21 43.15
N ARG A 106 -22.77 -6.09 43.36
CA ARG A 106 -22.53 -5.03 42.39
C ARG A 106 -21.52 -5.60 41.40
N ARG A 107 -21.99 -6.41 40.44
CA ARG A 107 -21.22 -6.69 39.23
C ARG A 107 -21.03 -5.37 38.48
N LEU A 108 -19.94 -4.70 38.86
CA LEU A 108 -19.31 -3.65 38.07
C LEU A 108 -18.93 -4.31 36.75
N TYR A 109 -19.80 -4.19 35.74
CA TYR A 109 -19.34 -4.19 34.37
C TYR A 109 -18.51 -2.92 34.22
N GLU A 110 -17.22 -3.03 34.54
CA GLU A 110 -16.24 -2.07 34.07
C GLU A 110 -16.28 -2.13 32.55
N ASP A 111 -16.91 -1.12 31.96
CA ASP A 111 -16.82 -0.81 30.54
C ASP A 111 -15.34 -0.49 30.29
N PHE A 112 -14.54 -1.52 29.99
CA PHE A 112 -13.18 -1.38 29.50
C PHE A 112 -13.27 -0.64 28.16
N LYS A 113 -13.32 0.69 28.22
CA LYS A 113 -12.92 1.55 27.11
C LYS A 113 -11.48 1.18 26.80
N SER A 114 -11.30 0.31 25.80
CA SER A 114 -10.01 0.17 25.15
C SER A 114 -9.62 1.56 24.65
N ASP A 115 -8.58 2.16 25.23
CA ASP A 115 -7.94 3.41 24.79
C ASP A 115 -7.26 3.29 23.41
N GLU A 116 -7.65 2.29 22.62
CA GLU A 116 -7.11 2.10 21.28
C GLU A 116 -7.57 3.25 20.37
N PRO A 117 -6.63 3.91 19.66
CA PRO A 117 -6.98 4.98 18.78
C PRO A 117 -7.85 4.46 17.65
N LYS A 118 -8.92 5.20 17.33
CA LYS A 118 -9.80 4.85 16.23
C LYS A 118 -9.07 5.01 14.90
N ARG A 119 -8.98 3.94 14.11
CA ARG A 119 -8.32 3.90 12.80
C ARG A 119 -9.32 3.84 11.65
N CYS A 120 -8.85 4.06 10.43
CA CYS A 120 -9.65 3.81 9.23
C CYS A 120 -10.09 2.33 9.15
N ASN A 121 -11.27 2.07 8.57
CA ASN A 121 -11.89 0.74 8.57
C ASN A 121 -11.10 -0.38 7.85
N TRP A 122 -10.13 -0.02 7.01
CA TRP A 122 -9.22 -1.00 6.38
C TRP A 122 -8.12 -1.49 7.32
N ILE A 123 -7.97 -0.87 8.49
CA ILE A 123 -7.20 -1.39 9.61
C ILE A 123 -8.17 -2.07 10.59
N THR A 124 -8.05 -3.39 10.68
CA THR A 124 -8.89 -4.23 11.54
C THR A 124 -8.08 -4.74 12.72
N LYS A 125 -8.75 -5.28 13.73
CA LYS A 125 -8.08 -5.95 14.88
C LYS A 125 -7.20 -7.14 14.48
N LYS A 126 -7.39 -7.69 13.27
CA LYS A 126 -6.60 -8.81 12.72
C LYS A 126 -5.55 -8.34 11.72
N SER A 127 -5.43 -7.03 11.48
CA SER A 127 -4.42 -6.49 10.58
C SER A 127 -3.03 -6.73 11.17
N ASP A 128 -2.08 -7.07 10.30
CA ASP A 128 -0.69 -7.27 10.67
C ASP A 128 -0.07 -5.95 11.15
N GLU A 129 0.85 -6.03 12.12
CA GLU A 129 1.46 -4.87 12.76
C GLU A 129 2.20 -3.97 11.77
N VAL A 130 2.81 -4.54 10.72
CA VAL A 130 3.48 -3.74 9.69
C VAL A 130 2.50 -2.85 8.92
N TYR A 131 1.26 -3.31 8.72
CA TYR A 131 0.23 -2.54 8.01
C TYR A 131 -0.40 -1.49 8.92
N VAL A 132 -0.59 -1.82 10.21
CA VAL A 132 -1.00 -0.84 11.23
C VAL A 132 0.03 0.28 11.34
N THR A 133 1.31 -0.06 11.44
CA THR A 133 2.41 0.91 11.52
C THR A 133 2.49 1.79 10.29
N PHE A 134 2.35 1.20 9.10
CA PHE A 134 2.30 1.95 7.85
C PHE A 134 1.14 2.97 7.83
N HIS A 135 -0.07 2.56 8.23
CA HIS A 135 -1.21 3.46 8.36
C HIS A 135 -0.97 4.59 9.37
N ASP A 136 -0.42 4.24 10.54
CA ASP A 136 -0.27 5.18 11.65
C ASP A 136 0.85 6.19 11.41
N GLN A 137 1.92 5.79 10.71
CA GLN A 137 3.15 6.59 10.64
C GLN A 137 3.46 7.15 9.25
N GLN A 138 2.98 6.51 8.17
CA GLN A 138 3.41 6.83 6.81
C GLN A 138 2.26 7.20 5.87
N TRP A 139 1.17 6.43 5.88
CA TRP A 139 0.08 6.62 4.92
C TRP A 139 -0.64 7.95 5.16
N GLY A 140 -0.77 8.74 4.08
CA GLY A 140 -1.36 10.08 4.14
C GLY A 140 -0.44 11.16 4.69
N VAL A 141 0.79 10.83 5.11
CA VAL A 141 1.76 11.84 5.54
C VAL A 141 2.42 12.46 4.30
N PRO A 142 2.40 13.80 4.13
CA PRO A 142 3.03 14.45 2.97
C PRO A 142 4.52 14.13 2.85
N VAL A 143 4.92 13.56 1.71
CA VAL A 143 6.32 13.22 1.40
C VAL A 143 6.87 14.10 0.30
N TYR A 144 8.10 14.59 0.52
CA TYR A 144 8.80 15.49 -0.41
C TYR A 144 10.13 14.95 -0.92
N ASP A 145 10.63 13.84 -0.36
CA ASP A 145 11.87 13.19 -0.77
C ASP A 145 11.65 12.37 -2.05
N ASP A 146 12.51 12.59 -3.05
CA ASP A 146 12.38 11.96 -4.37
C ASP A 146 12.51 10.43 -4.31
N ASN A 147 13.41 9.91 -3.49
CA ASN A 147 13.64 8.48 -3.36
C ASN A 147 12.45 7.80 -2.69
N LEU A 148 11.92 8.39 -1.62
CA LEU A 148 10.74 7.87 -0.93
C LEU A 148 9.46 7.98 -1.79
N LEU A 149 9.32 9.04 -2.59
CA LEU A 149 8.24 9.13 -3.58
C LEU A 149 8.38 8.04 -4.65
N PHE A 150 9.59 7.76 -5.12
CA PHE A 150 9.81 6.68 -6.07
C PHE A 150 9.54 5.30 -5.45
N GLU A 151 9.95 5.08 -4.20
CA GLU A 151 9.63 3.88 -3.41
C GLU A 151 8.10 3.68 -3.31
N PHE A 152 7.35 4.72 -2.94
CA PHE A 152 5.89 4.64 -2.87
C PHE A 152 5.26 4.34 -4.22
N LEU A 153 5.73 4.97 -5.30
CA LEU A 153 5.23 4.68 -6.65
C LEU A 153 5.46 3.22 -7.03
N ALA A 154 6.66 2.69 -6.74
CA ALA A 154 7.00 1.30 -7.01
C ALA A 154 6.11 0.34 -6.20
N MET A 155 5.94 0.57 -4.89
CA MET A 155 5.08 -0.25 -4.03
C MET A 155 3.61 -0.18 -4.44
N SER A 156 3.08 0.99 -4.79
CA SER A 156 1.72 1.10 -5.32
C SER A 156 1.56 0.33 -6.63
N GLY A 157 2.58 0.28 -7.47
CA GLY A 157 2.59 -0.57 -8.66
C GLY A 157 2.50 -2.07 -8.34
N MET A 158 3.15 -2.52 -7.27
CA MET A 158 3.14 -3.92 -6.80
C MET A 158 1.78 -4.35 -6.24
N LEU A 159 0.83 -3.43 -6.02
CA LEU A 159 -0.53 -3.79 -5.59
C LEU A 159 -1.31 -4.64 -6.62
N MET A 160 -0.82 -4.71 -7.85
CA MET A 160 -1.34 -5.62 -8.87
C MET A 160 -0.97 -7.08 -8.58
N ASP A 161 0.11 -7.30 -7.83
CA ASP A 161 0.72 -8.61 -7.61
C ASP A 161 0.49 -9.08 -6.15
N TYR A 162 0.43 -8.14 -5.21
CA TYR A 162 0.41 -8.39 -3.76
C TYR A 162 -0.48 -7.39 -3.02
N ASN A 163 -0.90 -7.71 -1.79
CA ASN A 163 -1.52 -6.71 -0.92
C ASN A 163 -0.47 -5.88 -0.15
N TRP A 164 -0.91 -4.77 0.48
CA TRP A 164 -0.01 -3.89 1.25
C TRP A 164 0.78 -4.62 2.32
N THR A 165 0.18 -5.55 3.08
CA THR A 165 0.88 -6.31 4.12
C THR A 165 2.05 -7.09 3.54
N GLU A 166 1.84 -7.80 2.43
CA GLU A 166 2.88 -8.57 1.76
C GLU A 166 4.00 -7.71 1.18
N ILE A 167 3.66 -6.51 0.69
CA ILE A 167 4.64 -5.53 0.19
C ILE A 167 5.46 -4.98 1.35
N LEU A 168 4.80 -4.54 2.42
CA LEU A 168 5.44 -3.93 3.59
C LEU A 168 6.37 -4.90 4.33
N LYS A 169 6.02 -6.19 4.43
CA LYS A 169 6.92 -7.22 4.98
C LYS A 169 8.22 -7.39 4.21
N ARG A 170 8.23 -7.05 2.91
CA ARG A 170 9.39 -7.14 2.01
C ARG A 170 10.02 -5.78 1.70
N LYS A 171 9.54 -4.70 2.34
CA LYS A 171 9.96 -3.32 2.06
C LYS A 171 11.48 -3.14 2.09
N GLU A 172 12.13 -3.62 3.15
CA GLU A 172 13.59 -3.51 3.28
C GLU A 172 14.35 -4.33 2.24
N LEU A 173 13.81 -5.50 1.84
CA LEU A 173 14.39 -6.28 0.73
C LEU A 173 14.27 -5.54 -0.61
N PHE A 174 13.16 -4.82 -0.83
CA PHE A 174 13.00 -4.00 -2.03
C PHE A 174 13.96 -2.81 -2.02
N ARG A 175 14.13 -2.13 -0.89
CA ARG A 175 15.09 -1.03 -0.74
C ARG A 175 16.50 -1.48 -1.06
N GLU A 176 16.92 -2.62 -0.50
CA GLU A 176 18.23 -3.18 -0.78
C GLU A 176 18.39 -3.56 -2.26
N ALA A 177 17.39 -4.23 -2.85
CA ALA A 177 17.41 -4.64 -4.25
C ALA A 177 17.43 -3.46 -5.23
N PHE A 178 16.77 -2.36 -4.89
CA PHE A 178 16.64 -1.16 -5.71
C PHE A 178 17.47 0.02 -5.18
N CYS A 179 18.54 -0.23 -4.42
CA CYS A 179 19.44 0.80 -3.87
C CYS A 179 18.73 2.01 -3.26
N GLU A 180 17.92 1.75 -2.22
CA GLU A 180 17.12 2.76 -1.51
C GLU A 180 16.22 3.58 -2.43
N PHE A 181 15.88 3.03 -3.60
CA PHE A 181 15.13 3.71 -4.66
C PHE A 181 15.76 5.05 -5.07
N ASP A 182 17.09 5.12 -5.17
CA ASP A 182 17.76 6.23 -5.87
C ASP A 182 17.47 6.13 -7.38
N PRO A 183 16.74 7.09 -8.00
CA PRO A 183 16.38 6.99 -9.41
C PRO A 183 17.60 6.91 -10.35
N ASN A 184 18.72 7.54 -10.00
CA ASN A 184 19.93 7.53 -10.82
C ASN A 184 20.62 6.17 -10.78
N LEU A 185 20.69 5.53 -9.62
CA LEU A 185 21.28 4.19 -9.49
C LEU A 185 20.39 3.16 -10.17
N VAL A 186 19.08 3.19 -9.90
CA VAL A 186 18.13 2.22 -10.46
C VAL A 186 18.02 2.36 -11.98
N ALA A 187 18.04 3.59 -12.54
CA ALA A 187 17.98 3.80 -13.97
C ALA A 187 19.14 3.17 -14.75
N ASN A 188 20.29 2.99 -14.09
CA ASN A 188 21.51 2.40 -14.67
C ASN A 188 21.59 0.88 -14.53
N MET A 189 20.61 0.22 -13.90
CA MET A 189 20.57 -1.24 -13.82
C MET A 189 20.46 -1.86 -15.21
N GLY A 190 21.30 -2.86 -15.46
CA GLY A 190 21.34 -3.62 -16.71
C GLY A 190 20.60 -4.95 -16.60
N GLU A 191 20.66 -5.72 -17.69
CA GLU A 191 20.00 -7.01 -17.80
C GLU A 191 20.42 -8.00 -16.71
N LYS A 192 21.70 -7.98 -16.32
CA LYS A 192 22.23 -8.89 -15.31
C LYS A 192 21.58 -8.62 -13.94
N GLU A 193 21.54 -7.36 -13.50
CA GLU A 193 20.93 -6.98 -12.23
C GLU A 193 19.43 -7.27 -12.23
N ILE A 194 18.74 -7.00 -13.36
CA ILE A 194 17.31 -7.29 -13.51
C ILE A 194 17.04 -8.79 -13.33
N THR A 195 17.78 -9.66 -14.02
CA THR A 195 17.62 -11.12 -13.90
C THR A 195 17.96 -11.62 -12.51
N GLU A 196 18.97 -11.04 -11.85
CA GLU A 196 19.37 -11.40 -10.49
C GLU A 196 18.26 -11.07 -9.47
N ILE A 197 17.69 -9.86 -9.53
CA ILE A 197 16.57 -9.45 -8.68
C ILE A 197 15.34 -10.33 -8.94
N ALA A 198 15.00 -10.56 -10.21
CA ALA A 198 13.84 -11.37 -10.60
C ALA A 198 13.96 -12.85 -10.17
N SER A 199 15.17 -13.38 -10.11
CA SER A 199 15.44 -14.77 -9.69
C SER A 199 15.46 -14.92 -8.17
N ASN A 200 15.43 -13.83 -7.40
CA ASN A 200 15.51 -13.87 -5.94
C ASN A 200 14.16 -14.29 -5.32
N LYS A 201 14.14 -15.49 -4.74
CA LYS A 201 12.97 -16.08 -4.09
C LYS A 201 12.54 -15.38 -2.80
N ALA A 202 13.37 -14.56 -2.17
CA ALA A 202 12.98 -13.76 -1.01
C ALA A 202 12.22 -12.49 -1.43
N ILE A 203 12.63 -11.89 -2.55
CA ILE A 203 11.97 -10.72 -3.12
C ILE A 203 10.63 -11.13 -3.73
N MET A 204 10.58 -12.28 -4.42
CA MET A 204 9.40 -12.80 -5.12
C MET A 204 8.77 -11.69 -5.99
N LEU A 205 9.52 -11.18 -6.97
CA LEU A 205 9.02 -10.13 -7.86
C LEU A 205 9.20 -10.59 -9.30
N GLN A 206 8.13 -10.52 -10.10
CA GLN A 206 8.19 -10.91 -11.50
C GLN A 206 9.17 -10.03 -12.27
N GLU A 207 9.88 -10.60 -13.24
CA GLU A 207 10.86 -9.85 -14.05
C GLU A 207 10.24 -8.62 -14.74
N SER A 208 8.99 -8.74 -15.21
CA SER A 208 8.22 -7.64 -15.80
C SER A 208 8.09 -6.44 -14.84
N ARG A 209 7.95 -6.70 -13.54
CA ARG A 209 7.85 -5.69 -12.49
C ARG A 209 9.21 -5.07 -12.17
N VAL A 210 10.26 -5.88 -12.09
CA VAL A 210 11.64 -5.38 -11.93
C VAL A 210 11.99 -4.42 -13.08
N ARG A 211 11.73 -4.83 -14.32
CA ARG A 211 11.93 -3.99 -15.52
C ARG A 211 11.11 -2.71 -15.46
N CYS A 212 9.85 -2.79 -15.04
CA CYS A 212 9.00 -1.61 -14.85
C CYS A 212 9.63 -0.59 -13.89
N ILE A 213 10.15 -1.04 -12.74
CA ILE A 213 10.76 -0.16 -11.75
C ILE A 213 12.00 0.52 -12.35
N VAL A 214 12.85 -0.23 -13.06
CA VAL A 214 14.01 0.32 -13.77
C VAL A 214 13.60 1.33 -14.86
N ASP A 215 12.60 1.03 -15.66
CA ASP A 215 12.08 1.95 -16.69
C ASP A 215 11.48 3.22 -16.08
N ASN A 216 10.77 3.10 -14.96
CA ASN A 216 10.21 4.24 -14.23
C ASN A 216 11.33 5.11 -13.65
N ALA A 217 12.40 4.54 -13.11
CA ALA A 217 13.58 5.29 -12.66
C ALA A 217 14.18 6.12 -13.80
N ARG A 218 14.31 5.54 -15.00
CA ARG A 218 14.79 6.26 -16.20
C ARG A 218 13.86 7.42 -16.58
N CYS A 219 12.55 7.25 -16.40
CA CYS A 219 11.58 8.33 -16.62
C CYS A 219 11.69 9.43 -15.57
N ILE A 220 11.89 9.07 -14.30
CA ILE A 220 12.13 10.01 -13.21
C ILE A 220 13.38 10.84 -13.49
N THR A 221 14.50 10.25 -13.90
CA THR A 221 15.71 11.02 -14.27
C THR A 221 15.47 12.04 -15.39
N LYS A 222 14.51 11.78 -16.31
CA LYS A 222 14.11 12.76 -17.33
C LYS A 222 13.25 13.87 -16.72
N VAL A 223 12.29 13.51 -15.87
CA VAL A 223 11.43 14.46 -15.15
C VAL A 223 12.26 15.41 -14.29
N VAL A 224 13.24 14.89 -13.54
CA VAL A 224 14.15 15.68 -12.70
C VAL A 224 14.89 16.76 -13.52
N LYS A 225 15.23 16.49 -14.78
CA LYS A 225 15.87 17.49 -15.67
C LYS A 225 14.92 18.62 -16.10
N GLU A 226 13.62 18.35 -16.18
CA GLU A 226 12.60 19.31 -16.63
C GLU A 226 12.00 20.11 -15.46
N PHE A 227 11.78 19.45 -14.31
CA PHE A 227 11.07 20.00 -13.16
C PHE A 227 11.97 20.23 -11.94
N GLY A 228 13.26 19.91 -12.03
CA GLY A 228 14.22 20.01 -10.93
C GLY A 228 14.20 18.82 -9.97
N SER A 229 13.03 18.26 -9.66
CA SER A 229 12.88 17.07 -8.82
C SER A 229 11.60 16.28 -9.16
N PHE A 230 11.55 15.01 -8.78
CA PHE A 230 10.35 14.19 -8.91
C PHE A 230 9.22 14.71 -8.01
N SER A 231 9.58 15.17 -6.82
CA SER A 231 8.72 15.85 -5.87
C SER A 231 8.08 17.09 -6.48
N SER A 232 8.85 17.99 -7.11
CA SER A 232 8.28 19.19 -7.75
C SER A 232 7.32 18.83 -8.88
N TYR A 233 7.63 17.80 -9.67
CA TYR A 233 6.73 17.29 -10.70
C TYR A 233 5.42 16.76 -10.11
N MET A 234 5.48 15.90 -9.08
CA MET A 234 4.29 15.31 -8.48
C MET A 234 3.43 16.34 -7.73
N TRP A 235 4.04 17.18 -6.91
CA TRP A 235 3.37 18.23 -6.14
C TRP A 235 2.83 19.36 -7.01
N GLY A 236 3.45 19.62 -8.17
CA GLY A 236 2.95 20.59 -9.15
C GLY A 236 1.55 20.27 -9.68
N PHE A 237 1.15 18.99 -9.74
CA PHE A 237 -0.22 18.63 -10.15
C PHE A 237 -1.30 19.01 -9.14
N VAL A 238 -0.93 19.18 -7.87
CA VAL A 238 -1.83 19.54 -6.78
C VAL A 238 -1.56 20.96 -6.27
N ASP A 239 -0.97 21.82 -7.12
CA ASP A 239 -0.65 23.21 -6.79
C ASP A 239 0.15 23.32 -5.46
N TYR A 240 1.03 22.35 -5.21
CA TYR A 240 1.86 22.22 -4.01
C TYR A 240 1.08 22.19 -2.69
N LYS A 241 -0.20 21.78 -2.74
CA LYS A 241 -1.07 21.63 -1.57
C LYS A 241 -1.77 20.28 -1.59
N PRO A 242 -1.70 19.49 -0.51
CA PRO A 242 -2.44 18.23 -0.44
C PRO A 242 -3.94 18.43 -0.65
N ILE A 243 -4.58 17.50 -1.34
CA ILE A 243 -6.03 17.46 -1.45
C ILE A 243 -6.60 16.87 -0.16
N ILE A 244 -7.29 17.69 0.64
CA ILE A 244 -7.84 17.25 1.91
C ILE A 244 -9.28 16.79 1.72
N ASN A 245 -9.51 15.47 1.80
CA ASN A 245 -10.85 14.92 1.80
C ASN A 245 -11.38 14.75 3.23
N ARG A 246 -12.72 14.63 3.33
CA ARG A 246 -13.45 14.52 4.60
C ARG A 246 -14.44 13.36 4.55
N PHE A 247 -13.98 12.19 4.12
CA PHE A 247 -14.80 10.99 4.03
C PHE A 247 -15.21 10.50 5.41
N LYS A 248 -16.51 10.27 5.62
CA LYS A 248 -17.05 9.66 6.85
C LYS A 248 -17.08 8.13 6.78
N TYR A 249 -17.14 7.57 5.58
CA TYR A 249 -17.32 6.14 5.36
C TYR A 249 -16.33 5.63 4.32
N SER A 250 -15.75 4.45 4.55
CA SER A 250 -14.75 3.83 3.64
C SER A 250 -15.27 3.65 2.22
N ARG A 251 -16.56 3.31 2.05
CA ARG A 251 -17.20 3.16 0.74
C ARG A 251 -17.24 4.45 -0.11
N ASN A 252 -17.01 5.61 0.51
CA ASN A 252 -16.95 6.88 -0.18
C ASN A 252 -15.53 7.24 -0.65
N VAL A 253 -14.51 6.54 -0.15
CA VAL A 253 -13.12 6.72 -0.60
C VAL A 253 -13.00 6.07 -1.97
N PRO A 254 -12.75 6.83 -3.04
CA PRO A 254 -12.76 6.27 -4.38
C PRO A 254 -11.47 5.49 -4.67
N LEU A 255 -11.53 4.52 -5.57
CA LEU A 255 -10.33 3.79 -6.04
C LEU A 255 -9.50 4.61 -7.05
N ARG A 256 -10.09 5.62 -7.68
CA ARG A 256 -9.45 6.55 -8.61
C ARG A 256 -10.06 7.93 -8.46
N SER A 257 -9.33 8.98 -8.81
CA SER A 257 -9.83 10.36 -8.82
C SER A 257 -9.56 11.05 -10.15
N PRO A 258 -10.31 12.10 -10.51
CA PRO A 258 -10.02 12.90 -11.72
C PRO A 258 -8.57 13.42 -11.75
N LYS A 259 -8.01 13.76 -10.58
CA LYS A 259 -6.61 14.20 -10.48
C LYS A 259 -5.64 13.05 -10.78
N ALA A 260 -5.89 11.86 -10.25
CA ALA A 260 -5.08 10.69 -10.55
C ALA A 260 -5.14 10.29 -12.03
N GLU A 261 -6.28 10.49 -12.72
CA GLU A 261 -6.40 10.26 -14.16
C GLU A 261 -5.51 11.21 -14.99
N ILE A 262 -5.48 12.50 -14.62
CA ILE A 262 -4.63 13.50 -15.26
C ILE A 262 -3.15 13.13 -15.08
N ILE A 263 -2.74 12.84 -13.85
CA ILE A 263 -1.36 12.46 -13.52
C ILE A 263 -0.98 11.18 -14.26
N SER A 264 -1.84 10.15 -14.20
CA SER A 264 -1.63 8.87 -14.90
C SER A 264 -1.42 9.07 -16.39
N LYS A 265 -2.26 9.87 -17.05
CA LYS A 265 -2.14 10.16 -18.48
C LYS A 265 -0.81 10.83 -18.82
N ASP A 266 -0.36 11.79 -18.01
CA ASP A 266 0.92 12.46 -18.22
C ASP A 266 2.11 11.52 -17.99
N MET A 267 2.09 10.73 -16.92
CA MET A 267 3.12 9.73 -16.64
C MET A 267 3.23 8.68 -17.76
N ILE A 268 2.09 8.17 -18.27
CA ILE A 268 2.08 7.25 -19.42
C ILE A 268 2.69 7.91 -20.66
N LYS A 269 2.32 9.18 -20.94
CA LYS A 269 2.89 9.94 -22.07
C LYS A 269 4.40 10.11 -21.95
N ARG A 270 4.93 10.20 -20.72
CA ARG A 270 6.37 10.30 -20.43
C ARG A 270 7.10 8.95 -20.45
N GLY A 271 6.36 7.85 -20.62
CA GLY A 271 6.90 6.50 -20.74
C GLY A 271 6.94 5.70 -19.44
N PHE A 272 6.34 6.20 -18.36
CA PHE A 272 6.17 5.41 -17.14
C PHE A 272 5.27 4.20 -17.43
N ARG A 273 5.55 3.10 -16.75
CA ARG A 273 4.86 1.81 -16.87
C ARG A 273 4.13 1.48 -15.57
N PHE A 274 3.01 0.77 -15.69
CA PHE A 274 2.16 0.36 -14.56
C PHE A 274 1.72 1.53 -13.66
N VAL A 275 1.38 2.66 -14.28
CA VAL A 275 0.90 3.89 -13.61
C VAL A 275 -0.53 4.22 -14.01
N GLY A 276 -1.42 3.21 -13.99
CA GLY A 276 -2.84 3.43 -14.25
C GLY A 276 -3.51 4.29 -13.16
N PRO A 277 -4.69 4.89 -13.42
CA PRO A 277 -5.30 5.85 -12.49
C PRO A 277 -5.53 5.33 -11.07
N VAL A 278 -5.83 4.03 -10.90
CA VAL A 278 -6.00 3.40 -9.59
C VAL A 278 -4.67 3.31 -8.83
N ILE A 279 -3.59 2.92 -9.52
CA ILE A 279 -2.25 2.84 -8.94
C ILE A 279 -1.77 4.24 -8.55
N VAL A 280 -1.94 5.22 -9.44
CA VAL A 280 -1.58 6.61 -9.17
C VAL A 280 -2.37 7.18 -8.00
N HIS A 281 -3.66 6.87 -7.89
CA HIS A 281 -4.44 7.33 -6.74
C HIS A 281 -3.96 6.67 -5.43
N SER A 282 -3.67 5.37 -5.44
CA SER A 282 -3.08 4.69 -4.28
C SER A 282 -1.72 5.28 -3.88
N PHE A 283 -0.88 5.63 -4.86
CA PHE A 283 0.37 6.35 -4.63
C PHE A 283 0.13 7.73 -4.00
N MET A 284 -0.81 8.51 -4.54
CA MET A 284 -1.16 9.82 -3.99
C MET A 284 -1.63 9.72 -2.53
N GLN A 285 -2.40 8.68 -2.20
CA GLN A 285 -2.84 8.41 -0.83
C GLN A 285 -1.67 8.05 0.08
N ALA A 286 -0.83 7.11 -0.35
CA ALA A 286 0.34 6.68 0.41
C ALA A 286 1.32 7.83 0.70
N ALA A 287 1.62 8.65 -0.31
CA ALA A 287 2.57 9.76 -0.23
C ALA A 287 1.99 11.08 0.31
N GLY A 288 0.71 11.10 0.69
CA GLY A 288 0.06 12.27 1.27
C GLY A 288 -0.21 13.42 0.30
N LEU A 289 -0.24 13.17 -1.01
CA LEU A 289 -0.76 14.14 -1.99
C LEU A 289 -2.29 14.30 -1.85
N THR A 290 -2.95 13.28 -1.34
CA THR A 290 -4.35 13.32 -0.90
C THR A 290 -4.46 12.77 0.51
N ILE A 291 -5.24 13.44 1.35
CA ILE A 291 -5.50 13.03 2.72
C ILE A 291 -6.86 12.34 2.76
N ASP A 292 -6.83 11.02 2.65
CA ASP A 292 -8.03 10.18 2.53
C ASP A 292 -8.33 9.37 3.80
N HIS A 293 -7.63 9.67 4.91
CA HIS A 293 -8.02 9.18 6.23
C HIS A 293 -9.50 9.53 6.47
N LEU A 294 -10.25 8.61 7.07
CA LEU A 294 -11.61 8.90 7.49
C LEU A 294 -11.59 9.98 8.58
N VAL A 295 -12.59 10.85 8.62
CA VAL A 295 -12.63 11.98 9.56
C VAL A 295 -12.62 11.58 11.03
N ASP A 296 -12.96 10.32 11.33
CA ASP A 296 -12.97 9.73 12.66
C ASP A 296 -11.71 8.91 12.98
N CYS A 297 -10.78 8.79 12.03
CA CYS A 297 -9.46 8.24 12.24
C CYS A 297 -8.60 9.23 13.03
N PHE A 298 -7.87 8.75 14.04
CA PHE A 298 -6.98 9.58 14.86
C PHE A 298 -5.90 10.30 14.04
N ARG A 299 -5.49 9.72 12.89
CA ARG A 299 -4.51 10.31 11.98
C ARG A 299 -5.07 11.39 11.06
N HIS A 300 -6.38 11.55 10.93
CA HIS A 300 -6.95 12.55 10.03
C HIS A 300 -6.51 13.97 10.42
N GLY A 301 -6.71 14.34 11.68
CA GLY A 301 -6.31 15.66 12.19
C GLY A 301 -4.81 15.91 12.07
N ASP A 302 -3.99 14.92 12.41
CA ASP A 302 -2.53 15.02 12.30
C ASP A 302 -2.08 15.24 10.85
N CYS A 303 -2.60 14.44 9.91
CA CYS A 303 -2.22 14.55 8.49
C CYS A 303 -2.73 15.86 7.87
N VAL A 304 -3.90 16.34 8.27
CA VAL A 304 -4.41 17.67 7.88
C VAL A 304 -3.49 18.77 8.40
N SER A 305 -3.09 18.72 9.67
CA SER A 305 -2.16 19.71 10.24
C SER A 305 -0.80 19.71 9.54
N LEU A 306 -0.30 18.53 9.14
CA LEU A 306 0.92 18.42 8.33
C LEU A 306 0.74 18.98 6.92
N ALA A 307 -0.44 18.79 6.32
CA ALA A 307 -0.78 19.25 4.98
C ALA A 307 -0.94 20.77 4.87
N GLU A 308 -1.35 21.44 5.95
CA GLU A 308 -1.50 22.90 5.99
C GLU A 308 -0.15 23.64 6.12
N ARG A 309 0.94 22.91 6.40
CA ARG A 309 2.28 23.50 6.45
C ARG A 309 2.70 23.97 5.06
N PRO A 310 3.44 25.09 4.95
CA PRO A 310 3.99 25.53 3.67
C PRO A 310 4.81 24.41 3.05
N TRP A 311 4.64 24.21 1.75
CA TRP A 311 5.43 23.26 0.99
C TRP A 311 6.91 23.60 1.14
N ARG A 312 7.69 22.61 1.57
CA ARG A 312 9.13 22.76 1.75
C ARG A 312 9.80 22.20 0.50
N HIS A 313 10.34 23.09 -0.33
CA HIS A 313 11.44 22.70 -1.21
C HIS A 313 12.56 22.18 -0.29
N ILE A 314 12.85 20.88 -0.37
CA ILE A 314 14.15 20.34 0.04
C ILE A 314 14.95 20.20 -1.24
#